data_AF-B4HCN5-F1
#
_entry.id   AF-B4HCN5-F1
#
_cell.length_a   1.000
_cell.length_b   1.000
_cell.length_c   1.000
_cell.angle_alpha   90.00
_cell.angle_beta   90.00
_cell.angle_gamma   90.00
#
_symmetry.space_group_name_H-M   'P 1'
#
loop_
_entity.id
_entity.type
_entity.pdbx_description
1 polymer ?
#
loop_
_entity_poly.entity_id
_entity_poly.type
_entity_poly.pdbx_seq_one_letter_code
_entity_poly.pdbx_strand_id
1 'polypeptide(L)'
;VRLTEEEIALGAFLIRGKKTQRDLIDAAWNRYAFNDKNLPAWLIQDEHEHMTMPQPVPQELTEEYQRKVQELNVRPIKKVMEAKARKKRRSTKRLAKAKKMAEKIMENADASTHEKAKQLRKVYKKAQEKKKEITYVVAKKHTSSRRSRRPAGVKGRYRVVDPREKKDKRSSVAIKQRKKGAKIGKGKR
;
A
#
# COMPACT_ATOMS: atom_id res chain seq x y z
N VAL A 1 29.45 -6.85 3.82
CA VAL A 1 29.28 -5.55 3.13
C VAL A 1 27.82 -5.44 2.69
N ARG A 2 27.08 -4.43 3.16
CA ARG A 2 25.73 -4.12 2.64
C ARG A 2 25.91 -2.91 1.73
N LEU A 3 25.49 -3.04 0.47
CA LEU A 3 25.58 -1.96 -0.51
C LEU A 3 24.40 -1.01 -0.35
N THR A 4 24.61 0.27 -0.63
CA THR A 4 23.55 1.29 -0.72
C THR A 4 22.69 1.07 -1.97
N GLU A 5 21.50 1.66 -2.04
CA GLU A 5 20.64 1.54 -3.23
C GLU A 5 21.30 2.11 -4.49
N GLU A 6 22.08 3.17 -4.33
CA GLU A 6 22.83 3.82 -5.40
C GLU A 6 23.97 2.94 -5.90
N GLU A 7 24.72 2.29 -4.99
CA GLU A 7 25.76 1.31 -5.34
C GLU A 7 25.18 0.09 -6.06
N ILE A 8 23.99 -0.38 -5.65
CA ILE A 8 23.30 -1.47 -6.33
C ILE A 8 22.88 -1.04 -7.74
N ALA A 9 22.39 0.19 -7.90
CA ALA A 9 22.04 0.74 -9.20
C ALA A 9 23.26 0.90 -10.11
N LEU A 10 24.39 1.36 -9.56
CA LEU A 10 25.67 1.45 -10.26
C LEU A 10 26.16 0.06 -10.70
N GLY A 11 26.09 -0.94 -9.82
CA GLY A 11 26.45 -2.32 -10.14
C GLY A 11 25.57 -2.91 -11.25
N ALA A 12 24.27 -2.64 -11.22
CA ALA A 12 23.36 -3.04 -12.30
C ALA A 12 23.69 -2.34 -13.63
N PHE A 13 24.06 -1.06 -13.57
CA PHE A 13 24.45 -0.27 -14.73
C PHE A 13 25.78 -0.75 -15.34
N LEU A 14 26.73 -1.18 -14.50
CA LEU A 14 28.01 -1.78 -14.91
C LEU A 14 27.80 -3.09 -15.68
N ILE A 15 26.86 -3.94 -15.22
CA ILE A 15 26.56 -5.23 -15.86
C ILE A 15 25.95 -5.07 -17.26
N ARG A 16 25.33 -3.92 -17.57
CA ARG A 16 24.60 -3.70 -18.84
C ARG A 16 25.50 -3.84 -20.08
N GLY A 17 26.78 -3.51 -20.00
CA GLY A 17 27.72 -3.80 -21.09
C GLY A 17 29.09 -3.12 -20.99
N LYS A 18 29.95 -3.43 -21.96
CA LYS A 18 31.33 -2.90 -22.01
C LYS A 18 31.42 -1.40 -22.29
N LYS A 19 30.39 -0.79 -22.90
CA LYS A 19 30.35 0.65 -23.17
C LYS A 19 30.09 1.43 -21.87
N THR A 20 29.05 1.04 -21.14
CA THR A 20 28.72 1.64 -19.84
C THR A 20 29.87 1.51 -18.84
N GLN A 21 30.60 0.39 -18.86
CA GLN A 21 31.82 0.25 -18.05
C GLN A 21 32.90 1.28 -18.40
N ARG A 22 33.14 1.56 -19.69
CA ARG A 22 34.10 2.60 -20.11
C ARG A 22 33.63 3.98 -19.69
N ASP A 23 32.36 4.29 -19.96
CA ASP A 23 31.77 5.58 -19.60
C ASP A 23 31.87 5.85 -18.08
N LEU A 24 31.73 4.80 -17.26
CA LEU A 24 31.92 4.89 -15.79
C LEU A 24 33.38 5.13 -15.40
N ILE A 25 34.34 4.49 -16.08
CA ILE A 25 35.77 4.70 -15.83
C ILE A 25 36.16 6.13 -16.20
N ASP A 26 35.65 6.63 -17.32
CA ASP A 26 35.88 8.00 -17.77
C ASP A 26 35.24 9.01 -16.80
N ALA A 27 34.03 8.73 -16.31
CA ALA A 27 33.36 9.55 -15.29
C ALA A 27 34.04 9.52 -13.92
N ALA A 28 34.81 8.48 -13.61
CA ALA A 28 35.56 8.38 -12.36
C ALA A 28 36.73 9.38 -12.30
N TRP A 29 37.23 9.84 -13.45
CA TRP A 29 38.19 10.94 -13.53
C TRP A 29 37.48 12.29 -13.36
N ASN A 30 37.54 12.84 -12.16
CA ASN A 30 36.85 14.08 -11.81
C ASN A 30 37.69 15.01 -10.92
N ARG A 31 37.11 16.17 -10.59
CA ARG A 31 37.72 17.18 -9.69
C ARG A 31 38.14 16.60 -8.33
N TYR A 32 37.48 15.55 -7.88
CA TYR A 32 37.62 14.96 -6.54
C TYR A 32 38.35 13.60 -6.56
N ALA A 33 39.02 13.25 -7.66
CA ALA A 33 39.65 11.94 -7.83
C ALA A 33 40.99 11.80 -7.10
N PHE A 34 41.68 12.92 -6.82
CA PHE A 34 43.02 12.97 -6.23
C PHE A 34 43.00 13.67 -4.88
N ASN A 35 42.40 13.03 -3.87
CA ASN A 35 42.37 13.55 -2.51
C ASN A 35 43.54 13.01 -1.68
N ASP A 36 44.00 13.82 -0.73
CA ASP A 36 45.08 13.46 0.19
C ASP A 36 44.64 12.33 1.16
N LYS A 37 45.62 11.64 1.75
CA LYS A 37 45.38 10.60 2.76
C LYS A 37 45.81 11.12 4.14
N ASN A 38 45.08 10.71 5.20
CA ASN A 38 45.31 11.06 6.61
C ASN A 38 44.92 12.48 7.04
N LEU A 39 43.76 12.97 6.57
CA LEU A 39 43.20 14.24 7.04
C LEU A 39 42.49 14.09 8.41
N PRO A 40 42.36 15.18 9.18
CA PRO A 40 41.54 15.19 10.39
C PRO A 40 40.08 14.80 10.10
N ALA A 41 39.44 14.10 11.05
CA ALA A 41 38.08 13.60 10.88
C ALA A 41 37.03 14.71 10.63
N TRP A 42 37.24 15.91 11.19
CA TRP A 42 36.34 17.04 10.97
C TRP A 42 36.38 17.52 9.51
N LEU A 43 37.54 17.48 8.86
CA LEU A 43 37.70 17.88 7.47
C LEU A 43 37.11 16.82 6.53
N ILE A 44 37.30 15.53 6.82
CA ILE A 44 36.70 14.44 6.03
C ILE A 44 35.16 14.51 6.03
N GLN A 45 34.57 14.86 7.17
CA GLN A 45 33.11 15.03 7.28
C GLN A 45 32.61 16.19 6.42
N ASP A 46 33.30 17.33 6.50
CA ASP A 46 32.99 18.53 5.69
C ASP A 46 33.14 18.25 4.18
N GLU A 47 34.21 17.56 3.79
CA GLU A 47 34.43 17.12 2.41
C GLU A 47 33.32 16.17 1.93
N HIS A 48 32.86 15.22 2.75
CA HIS A 48 31.79 14.31 2.36
C HIS A 48 30.45 15.02 2.12
N GLU A 49 30.17 16.12 2.82
CA GLU A 49 28.96 16.91 2.60
C GLU A 49 29.05 17.78 1.34
N HIS A 50 30.20 18.40 1.09
CA HIS A 50 30.37 19.42 0.05
C HIS A 50 30.98 18.92 -1.26
N MET A 51 31.69 17.78 -1.25
CA MET A 51 32.39 17.21 -2.41
C MET A 51 31.63 16.01 -2.97
N THR A 52 30.31 16.16 -3.17
CA THR A 52 29.47 15.11 -3.76
C THR A 52 29.28 15.33 -5.26
N MET A 53 29.51 14.27 -6.04
CA MET A 53 29.22 14.23 -7.46
C MET A 53 27.89 13.51 -7.72
N PRO A 54 27.03 14.03 -8.62
CA PRO A 54 25.87 13.27 -9.07
C PRO A 54 26.32 11.97 -9.75
N GLN A 55 25.78 10.84 -9.29
CA GLN A 55 26.14 9.53 -9.84
C GLN A 55 25.81 9.45 -11.34
N PRO A 56 26.69 8.89 -12.19
CA PRO A 56 26.49 8.73 -13.64
C PRO A 56 25.50 7.59 -13.96
N VAL A 57 24.44 7.44 -13.16
CA VAL A 57 23.41 6.41 -13.29
C VAL A 57 22.07 7.11 -13.53
N PRO A 58 21.22 6.61 -14.45
CA PRO A 58 19.87 7.11 -14.61
C PRO A 58 19.10 7.12 -13.28
N GLN A 59 18.49 8.25 -12.94
CA GLN A 59 17.70 8.41 -11.71
C GLN A 59 16.58 7.37 -11.62
N GLU A 60 15.98 7.00 -12.75
CA GLU A 60 14.95 5.95 -12.83
C GLU A 60 15.42 4.61 -12.22
N LEU A 61 16.66 4.19 -12.48
CA LEU A 61 17.20 2.95 -11.93
C LEU A 61 17.37 3.07 -10.42
N THR A 62 17.89 4.20 -9.92
CA THR A 62 18.04 4.43 -8.48
C THR A 62 16.69 4.38 -7.76
N GLU A 63 15.66 5.03 -8.33
CA GLU A 63 14.31 5.02 -7.79
C GLU A 63 13.70 3.60 -7.79
N GLU A 64 13.95 2.79 -8.82
CA GLU A 64 13.48 1.42 -8.85
C GLU A 64 14.04 0.58 -7.70
N TYR A 65 15.33 0.71 -7.40
CA TYR A 65 15.96 -0.01 -6.29
C TYR A 65 15.50 0.54 -4.93
N GLN A 66 15.36 1.85 -4.79
CA GLN A 66 14.77 2.47 -3.60
C GLN A 66 13.34 1.96 -3.37
N ARG A 67 12.50 1.90 -4.41
CA ARG A 67 11.14 1.37 -4.33
C ARG A 67 11.12 -0.10 -3.91
N LYS A 68 12.05 -0.93 -4.40
CA LYS A 68 12.17 -2.34 -3.98
C LYS A 68 12.50 -2.46 -2.50
N VAL A 69 13.45 -1.68 -1.99
CA VAL A 69 13.81 -1.69 -0.56
C VAL A 69 12.64 -1.18 0.29
N GLN A 70 11.98 -0.10 -0.13
CA GLN A 70 10.80 0.42 0.53
C GLN A 70 9.65 -0.61 0.54
N GLU A 71 9.40 -1.33 -0.55
CA GLU A 71 8.34 -2.35 -0.60
C GLU A 71 8.55 -3.44 0.46
N LEU A 72 9.79 -3.89 0.64
CA LEU A 72 10.18 -4.85 1.67
C LEU A 72 9.97 -4.27 3.08
N ASN A 73 10.39 -3.02 3.29
CA ASN A 73 10.36 -2.36 4.59
C ASN A 73 8.98 -1.85 5.02
N VAL A 74 8.09 -1.50 4.08
CA VAL A 74 6.76 -0.93 4.37
C VAL A 74 5.78 -2.01 4.85
N ARG A 75 5.97 -3.27 4.44
CA ARG A 75 5.08 -4.39 4.83
C ARG A 75 5.83 -5.58 5.43
N PRO A 76 6.59 -5.38 6.53
CA PRO A 76 7.33 -6.48 7.12
C PRO A 76 6.37 -7.45 7.79
N ILE A 77 6.71 -8.75 7.73
CA ILE A 77 5.86 -9.86 8.21
C ILE A 77 5.38 -9.61 9.65
N LYS A 78 6.29 -9.13 10.52
CA LYS A 78 5.99 -8.75 11.90
C LYS A 78 4.88 -7.70 12.00
N LYS A 79 4.99 -6.58 11.27
CA LYS A 79 3.97 -5.50 11.31
C LYS A 79 2.65 -5.94 10.70
N VAL A 80 2.66 -6.78 9.67
CA VAL A 80 1.44 -7.38 9.11
C VAL A 80 0.74 -8.26 10.15
N MET A 81 1.50 -9.09 10.87
CA MET A 81 0.96 -9.94 11.94
C MET A 81 0.44 -9.13 13.11
N GLU A 82 1.18 -8.10 13.56
CA GLU A 82 0.69 -7.19 14.59
C GLU A 82 -0.59 -6.46 14.15
N ALA A 83 -0.69 -6.03 12.89
CA ALA A 83 -1.89 -5.38 12.36
C ALA A 83 -3.09 -6.33 12.34
N LYS A 84 -2.90 -7.60 11.95
CA LYS A 84 -3.92 -8.64 12.04
C LYS A 84 -4.35 -8.88 13.49
N ALA A 85 -3.40 -9.00 14.41
CA ALA A 85 -3.66 -9.17 15.83
C ALA A 85 -4.42 -7.98 16.44
N ARG A 86 -4.05 -6.74 16.08
CA ARG A 86 -4.77 -5.52 16.48
C ARG A 86 -6.21 -5.52 15.95
N LYS A 87 -6.44 -5.92 14.69
CA LYS A 87 -7.80 -6.05 14.14
C LYS A 87 -8.61 -7.10 14.89
N LYS A 88 -8.05 -8.29 15.15
CA LYS A 88 -8.69 -9.36 15.93
C LYS A 88 -9.00 -8.89 17.36
N ARG A 89 -8.06 -8.22 18.04
CA ARG A 89 -8.27 -7.66 19.38
C ARG A 89 -9.40 -6.64 19.42
N ARG A 90 -9.53 -5.80 18.39
CA ARG A 90 -10.62 -4.82 18.29
C ARG A 90 -11.98 -5.51 18.12
N SER A 91 -12.07 -6.56 17.28
CA SER A 91 -13.33 -7.29 17.08
C SER A 91 -13.72 -8.09 18.34
N THR A 92 -12.77 -8.78 18.98
CA THR A 92 -13.05 -9.50 20.24
C THR A 92 -13.46 -8.56 21.36
N LYS A 93 -12.81 -7.40 21.51
CA LYS A 93 -13.18 -6.38 22.51
C LYS A 93 -14.59 -5.82 22.25
N ARG A 94 -15.00 -5.65 20.99
CA ARG A 94 -16.37 -5.23 20.65
C ARG A 94 -17.40 -6.27 21.04
N LEU A 95 -17.14 -7.55 20.76
CA LEU A 95 -18.03 -8.64 21.15
C LEU A 95 -18.10 -8.81 22.67
N ALA A 96 -16.98 -8.73 23.37
CA ALA A 96 -16.96 -8.79 24.84
C ALA A 96 -17.79 -7.65 25.47
N LYS A 97 -17.69 -6.43 24.92
CA LYS A 97 -18.55 -5.31 25.35
C LYS A 97 -20.03 -5.58 25.09
N ALA A 98 -20.37 -6.18 23.94
CA ALA A 98 -21.74 -6.54 23.63
C ALA A 98 -22.29 -7.63 24.57
N LYS A 99 -21.48 -8.63 24.94
CA LYS A 99 -21.85 -9.64 25.93
C LYS A 99 -22.16 -9.02 27.30
N LYS A 100 -21.26 -8.16 27.81
CA LYS A 100 -21.48 -7.43 29.05
C LYS A 100 -22.75 -6.56 29.03
N MET A 101 -23.01 -5.90 27.91
CA MET A 101 -24.24 -5.12 27.74
C MET A 101 -25.48 -6.01 27.64
N ALA A 102 -25.37 -7.19 27.03
CA ALA A 102 -26.44 -8.17 26.97
C ALA A 102 -26.79 -8.71 28.36
N GLU A 103 -25.78 -9.08 29.16
CA GLU A 103 -25.94 -9.50 30.57
C GLU A 103 -26.70 -8.42 31.36
N LYS A 104 -26.26 -7.16 31.28
CA LYS A 104 -26.93 -6.03 31.94
C LYS A 104 -28.39 -5.83 31.51
N ILE A 105 -28.72 -6.05 30.23
CA ILE A 105 -30.10 -5.95 29.72
C ILE A 105 -30.97 -7.09 30.26
N MET A 106 -30.40 -8.28 30.44
CA MET A 106 -31.10 -9.43 31.00
C MET A 106 -31.41 -9.24 32.48
N GLU A 107 -30.46 -8.69 33.25
CA GLU A 107 -30.57 -8.41 34.70
C GLU A 107 -31.60 -7.32 35.03
N ASN A 108 -31.94 -6.43 34.09
CA ASN A 108 -32.92 -5.38 34.35
C ASN A 108 -34.33 -5.98 34.55
N ALA A 109 -34.85 -5.94 35.76
CA ALA A 109 -36.14 -6.54 36.14
C ALA A 109 -37.36 -5.77 35.58
N ASP A 110 -37.23 -4.47 35.31
CA ASP A 110 -38.34 -3.57 34.97
C ASP A 110 -38.74 -3.62 33.48
N ALA A 111 -37.96 -4.31 32.64
CA ALA A 111 -38.18 -4.36 31.19
C ALA A 111 -38.97 -5.61 30.74
N SER A 112 -39.93 -5.42 29.84
CA SER A 112 -40.66 -6.52 29.20
C SER A 112 -39.75 -7.40 28.33
N THR A 113 -40.06 -8.69 28.21
CA THR A 113 -39.29 -9.67 27.44
C THR A 113 -39.11 -9.26 25.97
N HIS A 114 -40.14 -8.67 25.37
CA HIS A 114 -40.09 -8.17 24.00
C HIS A 114 -39.11 -7.00 23.85
N GLU A 115 -39.06 -6.10 24.83
CA GLU A 115 -38.17 -4.96 24.82
C GLU A 115 -36.72 -5.38 25.04
N LYS A 116 -36.48 -6.32 25.97
CA LYS A 116 -35.16 -6.97 26.17
C LYS A 116 -34.65 -7.57 24.86
N ALA A 117 -35.49 -8.33 24.14
CA ALA A 117 -35.12 -8.91 22.85
C ALA A 117 -34.77 -7.85 21.79
N LYS A 118 -35.54 -6.75 21.72
CA LYS A 118 -35.29 -5.63 20.80
C LYS A 118 -33.98 -4.90 21.13
N GLN A 119 -33.70 -4.68 22.41
CA GLN A 119 -32.44 -4.07 22.87
C GLN A 119 -31.24 -4.99 22.61
N LEU A 120 -31.36 -6.28 22.89
CA LEU A 120 -30.34 -7.29 22.63
C LEU A 120 -29.97 -7.35 21.13
N ARG A 121 -30.97 -7.38 20.25
CA ARG A 121 -30.76 -7.30 18.78
C ARG A 121 -29.99 -6.03 18.39
N LYS A 122 -30.29 -4.88 18.99
CA LYS A 122 -29.56 -3.62 18.72
C LYS A 122 -28.10 -3.69 19.16
N VAL A 123 -27.81 -4.29 20.32
CA VAL A 123 -26.44 -4.43 20.85
C VAL A 123 -25.59 -5.31 19.94
N TYR A 124 -26.08 -6.49 19.55
CA TYR A 124 -25.36 -7.38 18.64
C TYR A 124 -25.20 -6.79 17.24
N LYS A 125 -26.22 -6.11 16.69
CA LYS A 125 -26.15 -5.40 15.40
C LYS A 125 -25.10 -4.27 15.39
N LYS A 126 -24.80 -3.67 16.55
CA LYS A 126 -23.74 -2.67 16.70
C LYS A 126 -22.34 -3.30 16.80
N ALA A 127 -22.23 -4.49 17.40
CA ALA A 127 -20.96 -5.19 17.57
C ALA A 127 -20.49 -5.93 16.32
N GLN A 128 -21.42 -6.33 15.45
CA GLN A 128 -21.10 -6.93 14.16
C GLN A 128 -20.43 -5.88 13.24
N GLU A 129 -19.27 -6.25 12.68
CA GLU A 129 -18.60 -5.39 11.70
C GLU A 129 -19.40 -5.36 10.40
N LYS A 130 -20.03 -4.21 10.12
CA LYS A 130 -20.73 -3.99 8.87
C LYS A 130 -19.73 -3.90 7.72
N LYS A 131 -19.93 -4.72 6.70
CA LYS A 131 -19.25 -4.52 5.41
C LYS A 131 -19.68 -3.15 4.91
N LYS A 132 -18.71 -2.33 4.49
CA LYS A 132 -18.99 -1.04 3.87
C LYS A 132 -19.54 -1.32 2.48
N GLU A 133 -20.85 -1.49 2.40
CA GLU A 133 -21.55 -1.62 1.12
C GLU A 133 -21.40 -0.32 0.34
N ILE A 134 -20.98 -0.45 -0.92
CA ILE A 134 -20.81 0.66 -1.84
C ILE A 134 -22.05 0.67 -2.73
N THR A 135 -22.84 1.74 -2.66
CA THR A 135 -23.99 1.90 -3.55
C THR A 135 -23.49 2.30 -4.94
N TYR A 136 -23.86 1.54 -5.96
CA TYR A 136 -23.51 1.86 -7.33
C TYR A 136 -24.57 2.76 -7.94
N VAL A 137 -24.15 3.92 -8.47
CA VAL A 137 -25.02 4.87 -9.14
C VAL A 137 -24.61 4.94 -10.60
N VAL A 138 -25.54 4.69 -11.52
CA VAL A 138 -25.22 4.77 -12.95
C VAL A 138 -25.21 6.23 -13.39
N ALA A 139 -24.12 6.68 -14.00
CA ALA A 139 -24.06 8.00 -14.63
C ALA A 139 -24.95 8.00 -15.88
N LYS A 140 -26.03 8.80 -15.86
CA LYS A 140 -26.87 9.09 -17.02
C LYS A 140 -26.48 10.45 -17.61
N LYS A 141 -26.74 10.68 -18.90
CA LYS A 141 -26.40 11.91 -19.63
C LYS A 141 -26.84 13.19 -18.90
N HIS A 142 -28.04 13.19 -18.33
CA HIS A 142 -28.60 14.33 -17.59
C HIS A 142 -28.08 14.50 -16.15
N THR A 143 -27.39 13.49 -15.61
CA THR A 143 -26.85 13.47 -14.24
C THR A 143 -25.32 13.62 -14.23
N SER A 144 -24.68 13.50 -15.40
CA SER A 144 -23.24 13.54 -15.60
C SER A 144 -22.77 14.99 -15.82
N SER A 145 -22.76 15.80 -14.77
CA SER A 145 -22.14 17.12 -14.82
C SER A 145 -20.62 17.01 -14.68
N ARG A 146 -19.87 17.93 -15.31
CA ARG A 146 -18.40 18.05 -15.22
C ARG A 146 -17.88 18.17 -13.77
N ARG A 147 -18.75 18.63 -12.85
CA ARG A 147 -18.56 18.59 -11.39
C ARG A 147 -19.63 17.67 -10.79
N SER A 148 -19.24 16.51 -10.28
CA SER A 148 -20.17 15.52 -9.72
C SER A 148 -20.68 15.98 -8.36
N ARG A 149 -21.97 16.33 -8.29
CA ARG A 149 -22.67 16.52 -7.01
C ARG A 149 -23.16 15.17 -6.50
N ARG A 150 -23.28 15.03 -5.18
CA ARG A 150 -23.82 13.81 -4.57
C ARG A 150 -25.25 13.58 -5.11
N PRO A 151 -25.55 12.40 -5.66
CA PRO A 151 -26.89 12.10 -6.16
C PRO A 151 -27.90 12.11 -5.00
N ALA A 152 -29.09 12.65 -5.26
CA ALA A 152 -30.18 12.68 -4.29
C ALA A 152 -30.55 11.25 -3.85
N GLY A 153 -30.84 11.07 -2.56
CA GLY A 153 -31.23 9.77 -1.98
C GLY A 153 -30.08 8.82 -1.63
N VAL A 154 -28.82 9.11 -2.00
CA VAL A 154 -27.69 8.20 -1.72
C VAL A 154 -26.93 8.62 -0.45
N LYS A 155 -27.23 7.95 0.67
CA LYS A 155 -26.54 8.11 1.95
C LYS A 155 -25.36 7.15 2.07
N GLY A 156 -24.18 7.68 2.41
CA GLY A 156 -22.96 6.87 2.60
C GLY A 156 -22.06 6.77 1.37
N ARG A 157 -21.20 5.74 1.33
CA ARG A 157 -20.20 5.58 0.27
C ARG A 157 -20.90 5.15 -1.02
N TYR A 158 -20.67 5.87 -2.10
CA TYR A 158 -21.21 5.55 -3.40
C TYR A 158 -20.11 5.56 -4.45
N ARG A 159 -20.30 4.77 -5.51
CA ARG A 159 -19.45 4.78 -6.69
C ARG A 159 -20.32 5.05 -7.89
N VAL A 160 -20.01 6.14 -8.57
CA VAL A 160 -20.59 6.43 -9.87
C VAL A 160 -19.94 5.48 -10.88
N VAL A 161 -20.76 4.77 -11.66
CA VAL A 161 -20.31 3.84 -12.68
C VAL A 161 -20.92 4.25 -14.02
N ASP A 162 -20.13 4.16 -15.09
CA ASP A 162 -20.57 4.41 -16.45
C ASP A 162 -20.44 3.13 -17.32
N PRO A 163 -21.05 3.10 -18.53
CA PRO A 163 -20.94 1.94 -19.42
C PRO A 163 -19.49 1.65 -19.87
N ARG A 164 -18.65 2.67 -20.01
CA ARG A 164 -17.24 2.53 -20.43
C ARG A 164 -16.41 1.84 -19.35
N GLU A 165 -16.50 2.29 -18.11
CA GLU A 165 -15.85 1.67 -16.95
C GLU A 165 -16.32 0.22 -16.76
N LYS A 166 -17.59 -0.10 -17.06
CA LYS A 166 -18.07 -1.49 -17.06
C LYS A 166 -17.32 -2.33 -18.11
N LYS A 167 -17.08 -1.79 -19.31
CA LYS A 167 -16.32 -2.46 -20.39
C LYS A 167 -14.86 -2.66 -19.99
N ASP A 168 -14.22 -1.63 -19.44
CA ASP A 168 -12.81 -1.67 -19.00
C ASP A 168 -12.58 -2.61 -17.81
N LYS A 169 -13.55 -2.68 -16.88
CA LYS A 169 -13.53 -3.67 -15.80
C LYS A 169 -13.68 -5.09 -16.33
N ARG A 170 -14.58 -5.30 -17.30
CA ARG A 170 -14.77 -6.62 -17.91
C ARG A 170 -13.49 -7.10 -18.61
N SER A 171 -12.84 -6.24 -19.39
CA SER A 171 -11.58 -6.57 -20.06
C SER A 171 -10.46 -6.85 -19.06
N SER A 172 -10.29 -6.00 -18.03
CA SER A 172 -9.27 -6.21 -17.00
C SER A 172 -9.49 -7.48 -16.16
N VAL A 173 -10.75 -7.85 -15.88
CA VAL A 173 -11.08 -9.13 -15.23
C VAL A 173 -10.75 -10.31 -16.14
N ALA A 174 -11.09 -10.25 -17.43
CA ALA A 174 -10.74 -11.30 -18.40
C ALA A 174 -9.22 -11.49 -18.52
N ILE A 175 -8.45 -10.40 -18.58
CA ILE A 175 -6.98 -10.44 -18.59
C ILE A 175 -6.43 -11.07 -17.30
N LYS A 176 -6.97 -10.69 -16.13
CA LYS A 176 -6.56 -11.28 -14.84
C LYS A 176 -6.85 -12.78 -14.77
N GLN A 177 -8.03 -13.21 -15.23
CA GLN A 177 -8.41 -14.63 -15.32
C GLN A 177 -7.42 -15.40 -16.21
N ARG A 178 -7.14 -14.89 -17.42
CA ARG A 178 -6.15 -15.48 -18.34
C ARG A 178 -4.76 -15.59 -17.71
N LYS A 179 -4.28 -14.51 -17.07
CA LYS A 179 -2.97 -14.52 -16.37
C LYS A 179 -2.92 -15.50 -15.20
N LYS A 180 -4.03 -15.70 -14.48
CA LYS A 180 -4.11 -16.66 -13.38
C LYS A 180 -4.10 -18.11 -13.90
N GLY A 181 -4.79 -18.40 -14.99
CA GLY A 181 -4.76 -19.71 -15.66
C GLY A 181 -3.39 -20.03 -16.27
N ALA A 182 -2.73 -19.05 -16.88
CA ALA A 182 -1.39 -19.22 -17.47
C ALA A 182 -0.30 -19.54 -16.43
N LYS A 183 -0.47 -19.16 -15.16
CA LYS A 183 0.45 -19.54 -14.08
C LYS A 183 0.31 -21.00 -13.64
N ILE A 184 -0.83 -21.64 -13.87
CA ILE A 184 -1.07 -23.04 -13.50
C ILE A 184 -0.53 -23.99 -14.57
N GLY A 185 -0.44 -23.55 -15.84
CA GLY A 185 0.04 -24.37 -16.97
C GLY A 185 1.55 -24.35 -17.24
N LYS A 186 2.34 -23.48 -16.57
CA LYS A 186 3.81 -23.42 -16.73
C LYS A 186 4.56 -24.25 -15.67
N GLY A 187 4.03 -25.42 -15.35
CA GLY A 187 4.59 -26.33 -14.36
C GLY A 187 4.26 -27.78 -14.71
N LYS A 188 4.75 -28.24 -15.86
CA LYS A 188 5.06 -29.63 -16.25
C LYS A 188 5.16 -29.69 -17.77
N ARG A 189 6.38 -29.53 -18.25
CA ARG A 189 6.99 -30.26 -19.36
C ARG A 189 8.48 -29.98 -19.31
#